data_AF-A0A9X8E6A8-F1
#
_entry.id   AF-A0A9X8E6A8-F1
#
_cell.length_a   1.000
_cell.length_b   1.000
_cell.length_c   1.000
_cell.angle_alpha   90.00
_cell.angle_beta   90.00
_cell.angle_gamma   90.00
#
_symmetry.space_group_name_H-M   'P 1'
#
loop_
_entity.id
_entity.type
_entity.pdbx_description
1 polymer ?
#
loop_
_entity_poly.entity_id
_entity_poly.type
_entity_poly.pdbx_seq_one_letter_code
_entity_poly.pdbx_strand_id
1 'polypeptide(L)'
;MVTGQRNLARKDFQHAKRIVIKMGTSVVSTNGEPALGRLASLVEQVSMLKRQGKEVLLVTSGSIGIGRKKLHKQLLLSASLRMHVQGGTEQHHALDAKKGAMAAAGQVGLMALYETLFSMYDVACSQVEDHHSTIKLSSHRISLSLSSKVLVTEAEFRTPEHRANIRDTLLHLLDMDVLPIVNENDAISAGLYRDEDGVFTDNDSLAALIAGETSANLLVLLTDVDGVFDKPPTEPHAKVLSVFGAGGPIVFGEKSSVGRGGMQAKIRSAQRALAQGVNAVVIASGFKYGILDSIMKGTVVGTLFVPNPSALTPVNSPEDMAVAARDGSRALLELSSAERSSIVLRLSQLLVDESPRILEANRKDLDAASSSLDPQLRSRLKLTHDKLVTLSQGIASVAGQDEPLGRVLSLMEVSSGLVLEQVTAPIGVLLVVFESRPDSLPQIAALALRSGNGLLLKGGKEAKHSNACLHALVQDAIRLETSKVPPSVVGLVTTRDDVGALLALDHVV
;
A
#
# COMPACT_ATOMS: atom_id res chain seq x y z
N MET A 1 -11.90 7.95 29.50
CA MET A 1 -10.89 6.94 29.13
C MET A 1 -11.40 6.19 27.92
N VAL A 2 -10.89 6.48 26.73
CA VAL A 2 -11.31 5.84 25.49
C VAL A 2 -10.60 4.50 25.38
N THR A 3 -11.37 3.41 25.39
CA THR A 3 -10.90 2.04 25.19
C THR A 3 -10.10 1.91 23.90
N GLY A 4 -8.96 1.21 23.97
CA GLY A 4 -7.89 1.19 22.96
C GLY A 4 -8.35 0.92 21.52
N GLN A 5 -8.29 1.95 20.68
CA GLN A 5 -8.28 1.80 19.23
C GLN A 5 -6.94 1.18 18.82
N ARG A 6 -6.95 -0.11 18.50
CA ARG A 6 -5.82 -0.80 17.91
C ARG A 6 -5.74 -0.37 16.44
N ASN A 7 -4.69 0.36 16.05
CA ASN A 7 -4.40 0.65 14.65
C ASN A 7 -4.30 -0.67 13.88
N LEU A 8 -5.13 -0.86 12.85
CA LEU A 8 -5.02 -2.04 11.99
C LEU A 8 -3.84 -1.85 11.04
N ALA A 9 -2.81 -2.66 11.17
CA ALA A 9 -1.75 -2.76 10.16
C ALA A 9 -2.23 -3.62 8.99
N ARG A 10 -1.53 -3.57 7.84
CA ARG A 10 -1.87 -4.40 6.67
C ARG A 10 -1.97 -5.90 7.00
N LYS A 11 -1.07 -6.41 7.85
CA LYS A 11 -1.08 -7.80 8.34
C LYS A 11 -2.35 -8.17 9.14
N ASP A 12 -3.05 -7.18 9.69
CA ASP A 12 -4.23 -7.39 10.52
C ASP A 12 -5.52 -7.38 9.68
N PHE A 13 -5.47 -7.03 8.39
CA PHE A 13 -6.66 -6.97 7.52
C PHE A 13 -7.39 -8.30 7.40
N GLN A 14 -6.69 -9.43 7.47
CA GLN A 14 -7.31 -10.75 7.54
C GLN A 14 -8.31 -10.90 8.71
N HIS A 15 -8.16 -10.11 9.78
CA HIS A 15 -9.02 -10.11 10.96
C HIS A 15 -10.11 -9.03 10.92
N ALA A 16 -10.10 -8.13 9.93
CA ALA A 16 -11.18 -7.15 9.75
C ALA A 16 -12.50 -7.90 9.56
N LYS A 17 -13.50 -7.64 10.40
CA LYS A 17 -14.81 -8.31 10.35
C LYS A 17 -15.75 -7.58 9.41
N ARG A 18 -15.87 -6.26 9.59
CA ARG A 18 -16.77 -5.38 8.83
C ARG A 18 -16.00 -4.52 7.83
N ILE A 19 -16.36 -4.63 6.56
CA ILE A 19 -15.65 -4.04 5.44
C ILE A 19 -16.64 -3.24 4.59
N VAL A 20 -16.39 -1.95 4.39
CA VAL A 20 -17.13 -1.12 3.43
C VAL A 20 -16.28 -1.00 2.17
N ILE A 21 -16.86 -1.33 1.02
CA ILE A 21 -16.18 -1.25 -0.28
C ILE A 21 -16.92 -0.24 -1.13
N LYS A 22 -16.20 0.77 -1.63
CA LYS A 22 -16.75 1.75 -2.55
C LYS A 22 -16.23 1.49 -3.96
N MET A 23 -17.13 1.35 -4.92
CA MET A 23 -16.82 1.23 -6.35
C MET A 23 -17.15 2.53 -7.09
N GLY A 24 -16.12 3.24 -7.55
CA GLY A 24 -16.29 4.49 -8.29
C GLY A 24 -16.88 4.32 -9.69
N THR A 25 -17.37 5.41 -10.28
CA THR A 25 -17.99 5.42 -11.62
C THR A 25 -17.07 4.83 -12.69
N SER A 26 -15.78 5.17 -12.67
CA SER A 26 -14.80 4.65 -13.62
C SER A 26 -14.45 3.18 -13.39
N VAL A 27 -14.71 2.63 -12.20
CA VAL A 27 -14.57 1.19 -11.89
C VAL A 27 -15.80 0.41 -12.38
N VAL A 28 -17.00 0.95 -12.13
CA VAL A 28 -18.28 0.32 -12.48
C VAL A 28 -18.62 0.43 -13.96
N SER A 29 -18.15 1.47 -14.64
CA SER A 29 -18.53 1.77 -16.02
C SER A 29 -17.36 2.20 -16.89
N THR A 30 -17.48 1.91 -18.19
CA THR A 30 -16.59 2.37 -19.25
C THR A 30 -17.46 3.04 -20.32
N ASN A 31 -17.22 4.32 -20.63
CA ASN A 31 -17.97 5.06 -21.66
C ASN A 31 -19.51 4.99 -21.50
N GLY A 32 -20.00 5.02 -20.25
CA GLY A 32 -21.42 4.96 -19.95
C GLY A 32 -22.04 3.56 -20.11
N GLU A 33 -21.25 2.50 -20.23
CA GLU A 33 -21.71 1.11 -20.14
C GLU A 33 -21.16 0.43 -18.89
N PRO A 34 -21.89 -0.54 -18.31
CA PRO A 34 -21.35 -1.35 -17.23
C PRO A 34 -20.07 -2.08 -17.67
N ALA A 35 -19.02 -1.97 -16.88
CA ALA A 35 -17.76 -2.65 -17.13
C ALA A 35 -17.83 -4.10 -16.64
N LEU A 36 -18.58 -4.94 -17.38
CA LEU A 36 -18.97 -6.29 -16.96
C LEU A 36 -17.81 -7.15 -16.43
N GLY A 37 -16.69 -7.20 -17.13
CA GLY A 37 -15.54 -8.01 -16.69
C GLY A 37 -14.96 -7.56 -15.34
N ARG A 38 -14.87 -6.24 -15.11
CA ARG A 38 -14.38 -5.69 -13.84
C ARG A 38 -15.41 -5.89 -12.72
N LEU A 39 -16.69 -5.65 -13.01
CA LEU A 39 -17.76 -5.90 -12.06
C LEU A 39 -17.83 -7.37 -11.66
N ALA A 40 -17.77 -8.30 -12.61
CA ALA A 40 -17.81 -9.74 -12.34
C ALA A 40 -16.64 -10.19 -11.44
N SER A 41 -15.42 -9.71 -11.71
CA SER A 41 -14.25 -9.99 -10.89
C SER A 41 -14.34 -9.39 -9.48
N LEU A 42 -14.91 -8.19 -9.32
CA LEU A 42 -15.11 -7.59 -8.00
C LEU A 42 -16.23 -8.28 -7.22
N VAL A 43 -17.32 -8.65 -7.89
CA VAL A 43 -18.41 -9.44 -7.31
C VAL A 43 -17.91 -10.81 -6.82
N GLU A 44 -17.03 -11.46 -7.59
CA GLU A 44 -16.38 -12.72 -7.19
C GLU A 44 -15.64 -12.55 -5.86
N GLN A 45 -14.80 -11.53 -5.78
CA GLN A 45 -14.00 -11.24 -4.60
C GLN A 45 -14.87 -10.85 -3.40
N VAL A 46 -15.92 -10.05 -3.59
CA VAL A 46 -16.90 -9.75 -2.52
C VAL A 46 -17.58 -11.03 -2.03
N SER A 47 -17.95 -11.92 -2.94
CA SER A 47 -18.56 -13.21 -2.59
C SER A 47 -17.60 -14.10 -1.81
N MET A 48 -16.30 -14.09 -2.15
CA MET A 48 -15.26 -14.78 -1.37
C MET A 48 -15.14 -14.22 0.04
N LEU A 49 -15.15 -12.89 0.23
CA LEU A 49 -15.11 -12.28 1.56
C LEU A 49 -16.33 -12.67 2.40
N LYS A 50 -17.52 -12.63 1.81
CA LYS A 50 -18.74 -13.10 2.49
C LYS A 50 -18.65 -14.58 2.89
N ARG A 51 -18.15 -15.46 2.02
CA ARG A 51 -17.89 -16.88 2.36
C ARG A 51 -16.89 -17.07 3.50
N GLN A 52 -16.00 -16.12 3.72
CA GLN A 52 -15.08 -16.10 4.87
C GLN A 52 -15.73 -15.57 6.16
N GLY A 53 -17.05 -15.32 6.17
CA GLY A 53 -17.79 -14.79 7.32
C GLY A 53 -17.57 -13.29 7.56
N LYS A 54 -17.17 -12.54 6.53
CA LYS A 54 -17.00 -11.08 6.61
C LYS A 54 -18.33 -10.37 6.37
N GLU A 55 -18.58 -9.34 7.16
CA GLU A 55 -19.70 -8.41 6.96
C GLU A 55 -19.29 -7.37 5.92
N VAL A 56 -19.83 -7.47 4.71
CA VAL A 56 -19.47 -6.55 3.61
C VAL A 56 -20.63 -5.61 3.32
N LEU A 57 -20.33 -4.31 3.17
CA LEU A 57 -21.25 -3.33 2.58
C LEU A 57 -20.64 -2.77 1.30
N LEU A 58 -21.47 -2.59 0.28
CA LEU A 58 -21.06 -2.06 -1.01
C LEU A 58 -21.65 -0.65 -1.21
N VAL A 59 -20.81 0.31 -1.57
CA VAL A 59 -21.24 1.64 -2.03
C VAL A 59 -20.89 1.77 -3.51
N THR A 60 -21.88 1.87 -4.38
CA THR A 60 -21.67 1.87 -5.84
C THR A 60 -21.92 3.26 -6.44
N SER A 61 -21.31 3.56 -7.59
CA SER A 61 -21.62 4.72 -8.43
C SER A 61 -22.02 4.28 -9.85
N GLY A 62 -22.15 5.22 -10.80
CA GLY A 62 -22.24 4.91 -12.25
C GLY A 62 -23.65 4.87 -12.86
N SER A 63 -24.71 5.02 -12.05
CA SER A 63 -26.10 5.02 -12.51
C SER A 63 -26.38 6.06 -13.60
N ILE A 64 -25.90 7.30 -13.46
CA ILE A 64 -26.16 8.38 -14.42
C ILE A 64 -25.54 8.10 -15.79
N GLY A 65 -24.30 7.61 -15.85
CA GLY A 65 -23.61 7.31 -17.11
C GLY A 65 -24.32 6.21 -17.89
N ILE A 66 -24.69 5.13 -17.19
CA ILE A 66 -25.47 4.01 -17.74
C ILE A 66 -26.85 4.48 -18.23
N GLY A 67 -27.53 5.29 -17.42
CA GLY A 67 -28.82 5.85 -17.76
C GLY A 67 -28.78 6.81 -18.95
N ARG A 68 -27.74 7.64 -19.06
CA ARG A 68 -27.52 8.53 -20.22
C ARG A 68 -27.49 7.73 -21.51
N LYS A 69 -26.68 6.68 -21.57
CA LYS A 69 -26.56 5.84 -22.78
C LYS A 69 -27.87 5.10 -23.09
N LYS A 70 -28.54 4.57 -22.06
CA LYS A 70 -29.83 3.88 -22.20
C LYS A 70 -30.93 4.82 -22.73
N LEU A 71 -31.06 6.01 -22.16
CA LEU A 71 -32.04 7.00 -22.58
C LEU A 71 -31.71 7.59 -23.96
N HIS A 72 -30.43 7.82 -24.25
CA HIS A 72 -30.02 8.26 -25.58
C HIS A 72 -30.38 7.22 -26.66
N LYS A 73 -30.13 5.93 -26.41
CA LYS A 73 -30.57 4.85 -27.30
C LYS A 73 -32.09 4.82 -27.47
N GLN A 74 -32.85 4.97 -26.38
CA GLN A 74 -34.31 5.04 -26.44
C GLN A 74 -34.80 6.25 -27.25
N LEU A 75 -34.18 7.41 -27.08
CA LEU A 75 -34.51 8.62 -27.84
C LEU A 75 -34.24 8.44 -29.34
N LEU A 76 -33.09 7.89 -29.72
CA LEU A 76 -32.77 7.56 -31.11
C LEU A 76 -33.76 6.56 -31.71
N LEU A 77 -34.20 5.57 -30.95
CA LEU A 77 -35.18 4.57 -31.41
C LEU A 77 -36.62 5.13 -31.48
N SER A 78 -36.96 6.08 -30.61
CA SER A 78 -38.28 6.73 -30.56
C SER A 78 -38.43 7.92 -31.53
N ALA A 79 -37.33 8.37 -32.12
CA ALA A 79 -37.31 9.45 -33.10
C ALA A 79 -37.95 9.01 -34.43
N SER A 80 -39.27 9.18 -34.53
CA SER A 80 -39.97 9.10 -35.83
C SER A 80 -39.48 10.21 -36.77
N LEU A 81 -39.66 10.02 -38.09
CA LEU A 81 -39.29 10.87 -39.25
C LEU A 81 -39.26 12.41 -39.11
N ARG A 82 -39.86 13.01 -38.08
CA ARG A 82 -39.79 14.46 -37.75
C ARG A 82 -38.37 14.98 -37.50
N MET A 83 -37.42 14.13 -37.10
CA MET A 83 -36.05 14.53 -36.73
C MET A 83 -35.09 14.74 -37.92
N HIS A 84 -35.46 14.35 -39.14
CA HIS A 84 -34.61 14.55 -40.33
C HIS A 84 -34.74 15.96 -40.95
N VAL A 85 -35.65 16.81 -40.45
CA VAL A 85 -35.95 18.14 -41.05
C VAL A 85 -35.46 19.31 -40.20
N GLN A 86 -35.10 19.12 -38.92
CA GLN A 86 -34.57 20.19 -38.06
C GLN A 86 -33.27 19.74 -37.38
N GLY A 87 -32.20 20.52 -37.59
CA GLY A 87 -30.82 20.19 -37.25
C GLY A 87 -30.61 19.72 -35.79
N GLY A 88 -29.98 18.57 -35.63
CA GLY A 88 -29.90 17.78 -34.40
C GLY A 88 -28.97 18.28 -33.28
N THR A 89 -28.63 19.57 -33.21
CA THR A 89 -27.69 20.09 -32.21
C THR A 89 -28.34 20.56 -30.90
N GLU A 90 -29.62 20.96 -30.89
CA GLU A 90 -30.25 21.53 -29.68
C GLU A 90 -30.69 20.49 -28.62
N GLN A 91 -30.97 19.24 -29.01
CA GLN A 91 -31.49 18.22 -28.07
C GLN A 91 -30.42 17.49 -27.25
N HIS A 92 -29.16 17.51 -27.66
CA HIS A 92 -28.06 16.96 -26.86
C HIS A 92 -27.91 17.73 -25.52
N HIS A 93 -28.16 19.05 -25.52
CA HIS A 93 -28.14 19.88 -24.30
C HIS A 93 -29.36 19.67 -23.38
N ALA A 94 -30.52 19.28 -23.91
CA ALA A 94 -31.73 19.02 -23.13
C ALA A 94 -31.65 17.74 -22.26
N LEU A 95 -30.80 16.78 -22.64
CA LEU A 95 -30.54 15.55 -21.88
C LEU A 95 -29.64 15.82 -20.67
N ASP A 96 -28.62 16.67 -20.81
CA ASP A 96 -27.69 17.02 -19.73
C ASP A 96 -28.40 17.77 -18.56
N ALA A 97 -29.54 18.41 -18.84
CA ALA A 97 -30.42 19.03 -17.85
C ALA A 97 -31.28 18.03 -17.03
N LYS A 98 -31.32 16.74 -17.40
CA LYS A 98 -32.19 15.72 -16.77
C LYS A 98 -31.42 14.63 -16.01
N LYS A 99 -30.43 15.03 -15.19
CA LYS A 99 -29.59 14.11 -14.40
C LYS A 99 -30.39 13.14 -13.53
N GLY A 100 -31.50 13.58 -12.92
CA GLY A 100 -32.38 12.71 -12.12
C GLY A 100 -33.02 11.59 -12.93
N ALA A 101 -33.49 11.87 -14.15
CA ALA A 101 -34.06 10.84 -15.03
C ALA A 101 -33.00 9.82 -15.48
N MET A 102 -31.78 10.28 -15.79
CA MET A 102 -30.65 9.41 -16.10
C MET A 102 -30.29 8.52 -14.91
N ALA A 103 -30.21 9.08 -13.70
CA ALA A 103 -29.97 8.31 -12.48
C ALA A 103 -31.03 7.23 -12.27
N ALA A 104 -32.32 7.57 -12.37
CA ALA A 104 -33.42 6.61 -12.20
C ALA A 104 -33.34 5.46 -13.21
N ALA A 105 -33.18 5.78 -14.50
CA ALA A 105 -33.11 4.78 -15.56
C ALA A 105 -31.91 3.84 -15.45
N GLY A 106 -30.74 4.38 -15.07
CA GLY A 106 -29.52 3.59 -14.91
C GLY A 106 -29.45 2.83 -13.60
N GLN A 107 -30.04 3.36 -12.51
CA GLN A 107 -30.05 2.69 -11.21
C GLN A 107 -30.80 1.36 -11.27
N VAL A 108 -31.90 1.26 -12.02
CA VAL A 108 -32.61 -0.02 -12.22
C VAL A 108 -31.72 -1.05 -12.91
N GLY A 109 -31.04 -0.64 -14.00
CA GLY A 109 -30.16 -1.55 -14.76
C GLY A 109 -28.94 -1.99 -13.97
N LEU A 110 -28.32 -1.09 -13.22
CA LEU A 110 -27.15 -1.40 -12.40
C LEU A 110 -27.48 -2.37 -11.27
N MET A 111 -28.65 -2.23 -10.64
CA MET A 111 -29.08 -3.15 -9.57
C MET A 111 -29.43 -4.53 -10.11
N ALA A 112 -30.16 -4.61 -11.22
CA ALA A 112 -30.45 -5.88 -11.88
C ALA A 112 -29.16 -6.62 -12.29
N LEU A 113 -28.14 -5.87 -12.72
CA LEU A 113 -26.83 -6.44 -13.01
C LEU A 113 -26.13 -7.00 -11.77
N TYR A 114 -26.08 -6.26 -10.66
CA TYR A 114 -25.52 -6.79 -9.41
C TYR A 114 -26.27 -8.05 -8.95
N GLU A 115 -27.60 -8.03 -8.96
CA GLU A 115 -28.44 -9.18 -8.60
C GLU A 115 -28.15 -10.40 -9.49
N THR A 116 -28.01 -10.20 -10.80
CA THR A 116 -27.63 -11.26 -11.74
C THR A 116 -26.24 -11.81 -11.43
N LEU A 117 -25.26 -10.92 -11.21
CA LEU A 117 -23.87 -11.34 -10.94
C LEU A 117 -23.77 -12.09 -9.60
N PHE A 118 -24.37 -11.59 -8.52
CA PHE A 118 -24.34 -12.24 -7.21
C PHE A 118 -25.12 -13.56 -7.20
N SER A 119 -26.27 -13.65 -7.90
CA SER A 119 -27.03 -14.91 -7.98
C SER A 119 -26.27 -16.02 -8.73
N MET A 120 -25.49 -15.69 -9.75
CA MET A 120 -24.63 -16.68 -10.43
C MET A 120 -23.61 -17.33 -9.50
N TYR A 121 -23.05 -16.58 -8.54
CA TYR A 121 -22.12 -17.14 -7.55
C TYR A 121 -22.81 -17.99 -6.48
N ASP A 122 -24.11 -17.81 -6.29
CA ASP A 122 -24.93 -18.66 -5.41
C ASP A 122 -25.26 -20.00 -6.10
N VAL A 123 -25.56 -19.97 -7.41
CA VAL A 123 -25.81 -21.17 -8.23
C VAL A 123 -24.54 -22.03 -8.37
N ALA A 124 -23.37 -21.41 -8.57
CA ALA A 124 -22.10 -22.13 -8.64
C ALA A 124 -21.77 -22.92 -7.34
N CYS A 125 -22.23 -22.43 -6.18
CA CYS A 125 -22.10 -23.14 -4.90
C CYS A 125 -23.18 -24.22 -4.69
N SER A 126 -24.31 -24.11 -5.38
CA SER A 126 -25.44 -25.05 -5.30
C SER A 126 -25.28 -26.27 -6.21
N GLN A 127 -24.29 -26.26 -7.11
CA GLN A 127 -24.09 -27.27 -8.17
C GLN A 127 -22.85 -28.17 -7.93
N VAL A 128 -22.36 -28.26 -6.70
CA VAL A 128 -21.27 -29.18 -6.30
C VAL A 128 -21.78 -30.17 -5.24
N GLU A 129 -22.82 -30.94 -5.58
CA GLU A 129 -23.12 -32.21 -4.91
C GLU A 129 -23.56 -33.21 -5.97
N ASP A 130 -22.60 -33.81 -6.67
CA ASP A 130 -22.74 -35.22 -7.03
C ASP A 130 -21.37 -35.86 -7.31
N HIS A 131 -20.80 -36.49 -6.28
CA HIS A 131 -20.43 -37.92 -6.27
C HIS A 131 -19.48 -38.25 -5.11
N HIS A 132 -20.03 -39.01 -4.16
CA HIS A 132 -19.35 -39.81 -3.14
C HIS A 132 -18.53 -39.08 -2.06
N SER A 133 -19.11 -39.14 -0.86
CA SER A 133 -18.49 -39.37 0.47
C SER A 133 -18.82 -38.30 1.51
N THR A 134 -19.73 -38.72 2.38
CA THR A 134 -20.10 -38.24 3.73
C THR A 134 -19.15 -37.23 4.38
N ILE A 135 -19.50 -35.95 4.33
CA ILE A 135 -19.06 -34.96 5.32
C ILE A 135 -20.31 -34.21 5.80
N LYS A 136 -20.58 -34.30 7.10
CA LYS A 136 -21.57 -33.48 7.81
C LYS A 136 -21.22 -31.99 7.61
N LEU A 137 -21.91 -31.32 6.70
CA LEU A 137 -21.88 -29.87 6.59
C LEU A 137 -22.84 -29.27 7.62
N SER A 138 -22.26 -28.54 8.58
CA SER A 138 -23.01 -27.66 9.48
C SER A 138 -23.80 -26.63 8.67
N SER A 139 -25.07 -26.47 9.01
CA SER A 139 -26.11 -25.69 8.34
C SER A 139 -25.92 -24.15 8.29
N HIS A 140 -24.73 -23.64 7.93
CA HIS A 140 -24.58 -22.22 7.57
C HIS A 140 -24.81 -22.06 6.05
N ARG A 141 -26.08 -22.02 5.64
CA ARG A 141 -26.45 -21.54 4.29
C ARG A 141 -26.17 -20.04 4.24
N ILE A 142 -24.95 -19.67 3.84
CA ILE A 142 -24.61 -18.29 3.45
C ILE A 142 -25.40 -18.00 2.18
N SER A 143 -26.51 -17.27 2.30
CA SER A 143 -27.38 -16.92 1.16
C SER A 143 -26.84 -15.66 0.49
N LEU A 144 -25.92 -15.83 -0.46
CA LEU A 144 -25.38 -14.73 -1.27
C LEU A 144 -26.43 -14.11 -2.21
N SER A 145 -27.55 -14.81 -2.45
CA SER A 145 -28.65 -14.34 -3.31
C SER A 145 -29.45 -13.16 -2.74
N LEU A 146 -29.31 -12.82 -1.45
CA LEU A 146 -30.00 -11.66 -0.88
C LEU A 146 -29.05 -10.46 -0.88
N SER A 147 -29.12 -9.67 -1.95
CA SER A 147 -28.56 -8.31 -1.99
C SER A 147 -29.71 -7.32 -1.79
N SER A 148 -29.58 -6.40 -0.83
CA SER A 148 -30.59 -5.36 -0.60
C SER A 148 -30.11 -4.01 -1.12
N LYS A 149 -30.98 -3.31 -1.84
CA LYS A 149 -30.71 -1.95 -2.30
C LYS A 149 -31.16 -0.94 -1.25
N VAL A 150 -30.25 -0.05 -0.86
CA VAL A 150 -30.57 1.11 -0.01
C VAL A 150 -30.26 2.39 -0.79
N LEU A 151 -31.26 3.26 -0.92
CA LEU A 151 -31.11 4.58 -1.54
C LEU A 151 -31.19 5.64 -0.46
N VAL A 152 -30.22 6.55 -0.45
CA VAL A 152 -30.13 7.61 0.57
C VAL A 152 -29.89 8.96 -0.08
N THR A 153 -30.32 10.03 0.57
CA THR A 153 -29.99 11.41 0.22
C THR A 153 -29.22 12.06 1.37
N GLU A 154 -28.83 13.32 1.18
CA GLU A 154 -28.16 14.09 2.23
C GLU A 154 -29.06 14.31 3.46
N ALA A 155 -30.37 14.43 3.25
CA ALA A 155 -31.33 14.76 4.29
C ALA A 155 -31.38 13.70 5.41
N GLU A 156 -31.19 12.41 5.08
CA GLU A 156 -31.20 11.33 6.05
C GLU A 156 -29.94 11.29 6.93
N PHE A 157 -28.90 12.09 6.64
CA PHE A 157 -27.70 12.17 7.48
C PHE A 157 -27.61 13.45 8.31
N ARG A 158 -28.57 14.38 8.18
CA ARG A 158 -28.56 15.66 8.91
C ARG A 158 -28.87 15.50 10.40
N THR A 159 -29.85 14.67 10.74
CA THR A 159 -30.28 14.47 12.14
C THR A 159 -29.71 13.17 12.72
N PRO A 160 -29.36 13.16 14.03
CA PRO A 160 -28.90 11.94 14.70
C PRO A 160 -29.90 10.77 14.60
N GLU A 161 -31.20 11.06 14.63
CA GLU A 161 -32.27 10.07 14.57
C GLU A 161 -32.32 9.37 13.21
N HIS A 162 -32.22 10.11 12.11
CA HIS A 162 -32.19 9.52 10.77
C HIS A 162 -30.91 8.71 10.53
N ARG A 163 -29.76 9.18 11.05
CA ARG A 163 -28.51 8.42 11.00
C ARG A 163 -28.61 7.10 11.76
N ALA A 164 -29.20 7.11 12.96
CA ALA A 164 -29.45 5.91 13.74
C ALA A 164 -30.37 4.93 12.96
N ASN A 165 -31.44 5.43 12.34
CA ASN A 165 -32.33 4.58 11.55
C ASN A 165 -31.62 3.91 10.35
N ILE A 166 -30.79 4.65 9.60
CA ILE A 166 -29.99 4.07 8.52
C ILE A 166 -29.01 3.04 9.07
N ARG A 167 -28.29 3.38 10.14
CA ARG A 167 -27.33 2.49 10.78
C ARG A 167 -28.00 1.19 11.21
N ASP A 168 -29.12 1.26 11.92
CA ASP A 168 -29.82 0.10 12.45
C ASP A 168 -30.37 -0.76 11.30
N THR A 169 -30.88 -0.14 10.23
CA THR A 169 -31.28 -0.86 9.01
C THR A 169 -30.11 -1.62 8.39
N LEU A 170 -28.96 -0.98 8.22
CA LEU A 170 -27.77 -1.60 7.65
C LEU A 170 -27.23 -2.72 8.54
N LEU A 171 -27.22 -2.54 9.85
CA LEU A 171 -26.77 -3.55 10.80
C LEU A 171 -27.71 -4.77 10.81
N HIS A 172 -29.03 -4.58 10.82
CA HIS A 172 -29.96 -5.69 10.73
C HIS A 172 -29.82 -6.48 9.42
N LEU A 173 -29.58 -5.81 8.28
CA LEU A 173 -29.29 -6.48 7.01
C LEU A 173 -28.04 -7.36 7.11
N LEU A 174 -26.98 -6.86 7.74
CA LEU A 174 -25.75 -7.64 7.97
C LEU A 174 -25.97 -8.81 8.93
N ASP A 175 -26.76 -8.63 9.98
CA ASP A 175 -27.12 -9.69 10.92
C ASP A 175 -27.92 -10.83 10.25
N MET A 176 -28.69 -10.50 9.20
CA MET A 176 -29.39 -11.45 8.34
C MET A 176 -28.49 -12.02 7.22
N ASP A 177 -27.20 -11.73 7.22
CA ASP A 177 -26.23 -12.09 6.18
C ASP A 177 -26.65 -11.63 4.77
N VAL A 178 -27.34 -10.49 4.68
CA VAL A 178 -27.68 -9.81 3.42
C VAL A 178 -26.56 -8.85 3.05
N LEU A 179 -26.21 -8.75 1.76
CA LEU A 179 -25.24 -7.75 1.27
C LEU A 179 -25.94 -6.41 1.01
N PRO A 180 -25.68 -5.34 1.80
CA PRO A 180 -26.26 -4.03 1.53
C PRO A 180 -25.51 -3.35 0.39
N ILE A 181 -26.22 -2.98 -0.68
CA ILE A 181 -25.72 -2.17 -1.79
C ILE A 181 -26.35 -0.79 -1.69
N VAL A 182 -25.54 0.20 -1.31
CA VAL A 182 -25.96 1.57 -1.06
C VAL A 182 -25.55 2.47 -2.23
N ASN A 183 -26.45 3.37 -2.63
CA ASN A 183 -26.15 4.45 -3.58
C ASN A 183 -26.88 5.73 -3.19
N GLU A 184 -26.35 6.88 -3.61
CA GLU A 184 -27.07 8.15 -3.55
C GLU A 184 -28.33 8.06 -4.42
N ASN A 185 -29.45 8.59 -3.92
CA ASN A 185 -30.69 8.71 -4.66
C ASN A 185 -30.65 9.93 -5.60
N ASP A 186 -29.72 9.90 -6.56
CA ASP A 186 -29.55 10.94 -7.59
C ASP A 186 -30.84 11.22 -8.39
N ALA A 187 -31.80 10.28 -8.42
CA ALA A 187 -33.09 10.48 -9.09
C ALA A 187 -33.86 11.67 -8.53
N ILE A 188 -33.74 11.92 -7.22
CA ILE A 188 -34.41 13.02 -6.51
C ILE A 188 -33.43 14.08 -6.00
N SER A 189 -32.12 13.76 -5.87
CA SER A 189 -31.12 14.72 -5.36
C SER A 189 -30.36 15.48 -6.47
N ALA A 190 -30.34 15.02 -7.72
CA ALA A 190 -29.45 15.57 -8.75
C ALA A 190 -29.80 16.99 -9.26
N GLY A 191 -30.91 17.58 -8.82
CA GLY A 191 -31.37 18.93 -9.19
C GLY A 191 -31.42 19.93 -8.04
N LEU A 192 -31.09 19.51 -6.81
CA LEU A 192 -31.07 20.39 -5.64
C LEU A 192 -29.70 21.10 -5.54
N TYR A 193 -29.71 22.37 -5.13
CA TYR A 193 -28.48 23.10 -4.81
C TYR A 193 -27.72 22.33 -3.73
N ARG A 194 -26.52 21.85 -4.08
CA ARG A 194 -25.60 21.25 -3.12
C ARG A 194 -24.86 22.40 -2.45
N ASP A 195 -25.22 22.71 -1.21
CA ASP A 195 -24.45 23.64 -0.39
C ASP A 195 -23.02 23.11 -0.22
N GLU A 196 -22.04 24.02 -0.19
CA GLU A 196 -20.66 23.68 0.16
C GLU A 196 -20.57 23.12 1.60
N ASP A 197 -21.57 23.39 2.44
CA ASP A 197 -21.77 22.88 3.81
C ASP A 197 -22.55 21.55 3.90
N GLY A 198 -22.85 20.90 2.77
CA GLY A 198 -23.63 19.65 2.72
C GLY A 198 -22.96 18.47 3.43
N VAL A 199 -23.75 17.56 4.00
CA VAL A 199 -23.26 16.42 4.81
C VAL A 199 -22.39 15.46 3.99
N PHE A 200 -22.69 15.27 2.69
CA PHE A 200 -21.84 14.59 1.71
C PHE A 200 -22.10 15.12 0.28
N THR A 201 -21.09 15.08 -0.59
CA THR A 201 -21.17 15.63 -1.96
C THR A 201 -20.93 14.58 -3.06
N ASP A 202 -20.44 13.40 -2.71
CA ASP A 202 -20.20 12.28 -3.61
C ASP A 202 -20.26 10.93 -2.87
N ASN A 203 -20.19 9.83 -3.64
CA ASN A 203 -20.23 8.49 -3.06
C ASN A 203 -18.95 8.13 -2.26
N ASP A 204 -17.85 8.88 -2.42
CA ASP A 204 -16.66 8.73 -1.56
C ASP A 204 -16.99 9.19 -0.13
N SER A 205 -17.63 10.36 -0.01
CA SER A 205 -18.11 10.91 1.26
C SER A 205 -19.23 10.06 1.87
N LEU A 206 -20.15 9.54 1.05
CA LEU A 206 -21.18 8.60 1.51
C LEU A 206 -20.58 7.31 2.09
N ALA A 207 -19.57 6.74 1.42
CA ALA A 207 -18.89 5.55 1.92
C ALA A 207 -18.16 5.79 3.24
N ALA A 208 -17.54 6.96 3.39
CA ALA A 208 -16.93 7.37 4.66
C ALA A 208 -17.96 7.46 5.80
N LEU A 209 -19.12 8.09 5.54
CA LEU A 209 -20.21 8.19 6.51
C LEU A 209 -20.74 6.82 6.91
N ILE A 210 -21.07 5.97 5.94
CA ILE A 210 -21.57 4.61 6.20
C ILE A 210 -20.54 3.81 7.01
N ALA A 211 -19.26 3.91 6.66
CA ALA A 211 -18.19 3.23 7.39
C ALA A 211 -18.09 3.72 8.85
N GLY A 212 -18.21 5.03 9.09
CA GLY A 212 -18.26 5.59 10.44
C GLY A 212 -19.48 5.12 11.24
N GLU A 213 -20.68 5.29 10.68
CA GLU A 213 -21.95 4.93 11.34
C GLU A 213 -22.03 3.42 11.66
N THR A 214 -21.53 2.59 10.75
CA THR A 214 -21.48 1.13 10.96
C THR A 214 -20.23 0.66 11.69
N SER A 215 -19.35 1.55 12.18
CA SER A 215 -18.10 1.17 12.87
C SER A 215 -17.27 0.13 12.09
N ALA A 216 -17.07 0.38 10.80
CA ALA A 216 -16.33 -0.53 9.93
C ALA A 216 -14.86 -0.66 10.36
N ASN A 217 -14.29 -1.87 10.26
CA ASN A 217 -12.86 -2.08 10.52
C ASN A 217 -12.01 -1.59 9.35
N LEU A 218 -12.53 -1.70 8.13
CA LEU A 218 -11.82 -1.34 6.91
C LEU A 218 -12.77 -0.67 5.92
N LEU A 219 -12.38 0.48 5.40
CA LEU A 219 -13.00 1.12 4.24
C LEU A 219 -12.06 1.00 3.04
N VAL A 220 -12.54 0.46 1.92
CA VAL A 220 -11.80 0.36 0.67
C VAL A 220 -12.42 1.27 -0.37
N LEU A 221 -11.68 2.27 -0.85
CA LEU A 221 -12.08 3.18 -1.91
C LEU A 221 -11.42 2.74 -3.23
N LEU A 222 -12.18 2.05 -4.09
CA LEU A 222 -11.70 1.62 -5.41
C LEU A 222 -11.80 2.74 -6.44
N THR A 223 -10.68 3.05 -7.08
CA THR A 223 -10.54 4.11 -8.08
C THR A 223 -9.89 3.62 -9.37
N ASP A 224 -9.73 4.50 -10.35
CA ASP A 224 -9.05 4.26 -11.64
C ASP A 224 -7.54 4.39 -11.61
N VAL A 225 -6.98 4.98 -10.56
CA VAL A 225 -5.54 5.10 -10.34
C VAL A 225 -5.07 4.16 -9.22
N ASP A 226 -3.77 3.86 -9.19
CA ASP A 226 -3.22 2.85 -8.28
C ASP A 226 -3.27 3.21 -6.80
N GLY A 227 -3.37 4.49 -6.46
CA GLY A 227 -3.49 5.01 -5.11
C GLY A 227 -3.26 6.53 -5.11
N VAL A 228 -2.84 7.07 -3.97
CA VAL A 228 -2.35 8.45 -3.88
C VAL A 228 -0.90 8.48 -4.32
N PHE A 229 -0.57 9.36 -5.27
CA PHE A 229 0.80 9.53 -5.73
C PHE A 229 1.52 10.65 -4.96
N ASP A 230 2.84 10.54 -4.86
CA ASP A 230 3.73 11.58 -4.30
C ASP A 230 3.82 12.83 -5.20
N LYS A 231 3.65 12.64 -6.50
CA LYS A 231 3.62 13.65 -7.57
C LYS A 231 2.47 13.37 -8.55
N PRO A 232 2.10 14.31 -9.44
CA PRO A 232 1.11 14.03 -10.48
C PRO A 232 1.43 12.74 -11.26
N PRO A 233 0.47 11.82 -11.49
CA PRO A 233 0.72 10.54 -12.17
C PRO A 233 1.24 10.66 -13.61
N THR A 234 1.12 11.85 -14.20
CA THR A 234 1.62 12.19 -15.53
C THR A 234 3.12 12.49 -15.54
N GLU A 235 3.74 12.72 -14.38
CA GLU A 235 5.17 12.96 -14.27
C GLU A 235 5.97 11.65 -14.27
N PRO A 236 7.17 11.63 -14.91
CA PRO A 236 8.08 10.50 -14.81
C PRO A 236 8.43 10.20 -13.34
N HIS A 237 8.45 8.91 -12.99
CA HIS A 237 8.75 8.42 -11.64
C HIS A 237 7.75 8.82 -10.53
N ALA A 238 6.51 9.20 -10.88
CA ALA A 238 5.45 9.34 -9.88
C ALA A 238 5.17 7.98 -9.20
N LYS A 239 5.15 7.95 -7.87
CA LYS A 239 5.01 6.73 -7.07
C LYS A 239 3.78 6.76 -6.20
N VAL A 240 3.18 5.59 -6.03
CA VAL A 240 2.06 5.42 -5.10
C VAL A 240 2.58 5.36 -3.68
N LEU A 241 2.07 6.24 -2.83
CA LEU A 241 2.35 6.23 -1.40
C LEU A 241 1.77 4.96 -0.78
N SER A 242 2.60 4.20 -0.06
CA SER A 242 2.15 2.97 0.62
C SER A 242 1.33 3.26 1.87
N VAL A 243 1.66 4.35 2.58
CA VAL A 243 0.98 4.90 3.76
C VAL A 243 0.90 6.42 3.63
N PHE A 244 -0.29 6.99 3.76
CA PHE A 244 -0.52 8.43 3.68
C PHE A 244 -0.13 9.14 4.99
N GLY A 245 0.54 10.29 4.90
CA GLY A 245 0.92 11.12 6.06
C GLY A 245 2.19 10.68 6.79
N ALA A 246 2.93 9.68 6.27
CA ALA A 246 4.17 9.20 6.84
C ALA A 246 5.44 9.97 6.38
N GLY A 247 5.34 10.84 5.37
CA GLY A 247 6.49 11.55 4.81
C GLY A 247 6.14 12.87 4.11
N GLY A 248 6.19 13.98 4.86
CA GLY A 248 6.18 15.35 4.33
C GLY A 248 4.90 15.82 3.60
N PRO A 249 4.87 17.10 3.15
CA PRO A 249 3.73 17.66 2.43
C PRO A 249 3.64 17.11 0.99
N ILE A 250 2.43 16.75 0.55
CA ILE A 250 2.14 16.16 -0.77
C ILE A 250 1.62 17.25 -1.73
N VAL A 251 2.12 17.27 -2.97
CA VAL A 251 1.69 18.19 -4.04
C VAL A 251 0.69 17.50 -4.96
N PHE A 252 -0.47 18.12 -5.21
CA PHE A 252 -1.59 17.49 -5.92
C PHE A 252 -1.66 17.91 -7.39
N GLY A 253 -1.88 16.94 -8.29
CA GLY A 253 -2.18 17.17 -9.72
C GLY A 253 -3.66 17.46 -10.01
N GLU A 254 -3.97 17.80 -11.27
CA GLU A 254 -5.30 18.21 -11.75
C GLU A 254 -6.36 17.08 -11.78
N LYS A 255 -7.65 17.47 -11.82
CA LYS A 255 -8.83 16.57 -11.74
C LYS A 255 -8.98 15.71 -13.00
N SER A 256 -9.40 14.44 -12.84
CA SER A 256 -9.82 13.59 -13.97
C SER A 256 -11.22 13.97 -14.49
N SER A 257 -11.43 13.84 -15.80
CA SER A 257 -12.59 14.37 -16.54
C SER A 257 -13.91 13.59 -16.39
N VAL A 258 -13.89 12.38 -15.80
CA VAL A 258 -15.02 11.44 -15.81
C VAL A 258 -15.65 11.16 -14.43
N GLY A 259 -15.10 11.74 -13.35
CA GLY A 259 -15.60 11.59 -11.98
C GLY A 259 -16.04 12.92 -11.36
N ARG A 260 -17.07 12.89 -10.49
CA ARG A 260 -17.51 14.08 -9.74
C ARG A 260 -16.51 14.51 -8.64
N GLY A 261 -15.67 13.58 -8.16
CA GLY A 261 -14.73 13.79 -7.05
C GLY A 261 -13.29 13.39 -7.43
N GLY A 262 -12.37 14.37 -7.39
CA GLY A 262 -10.94 14.16 -7.63
C GLY A 262 -10.22 13.44 -6.49
N MET A 263 -8.90 13.25 -6.60
CA MET A 263 -8.09 12.56 -5.58
C MET A 263 -8.19 13.25 -4.21
N GLN A 264 -8.23 14.58 -4.18
CA GLN A 264 -8.42 15.35 -2.94
C GLN A 264 -9.72 15.00 -2.20
N ALA A 265 -10.82 14.74 -2.92
CA ALA A 265 -12.10 14.36 -2.30
C ALA A 265 -12.01 12.97 -1.63
N LYS A 266 -11.29 12.03 -2.26
CA LYS A 266 -11.04 10.69 -1.70
C LYS A 266 -10.18 10.75 -0.45
N ILE A 267 -9.12 11.57 -0.46
CA ILE A 267 -8.27 11.81 0.70
C ILE A 267 -9.09 12.40 1.86
N ARG A 268 -9.88 13.45 1.60
CA ARG A 268 -10.76 14.04 2.63
C ARG A 268 -11.76 13.02 3.18
N SER A 269 -12.35 12.21 2.31
CA SER A 269 -13.29 11.15 2.72
C SER A 269 -12.59 10.09 3.58
N ALA A 270 -11.37 9.67 3.22
CA ALA A 270 -10.57 8.74 4.01
C ALA A 270 -10.23 9.31 5.39
N GLN A 271 -9.79 10.57 5.47
CA GLN A 271 -9.50 11.25 6.73
C GLN A 271 -10.76 11.39 7.61
N ARG A 272 -11.91 11.73 7.01
CA ARG A 272 -13.19 11.84 7.72
C ARG A 272 -13.64 10.49 8.28
N ALA A 273 -13.49 9.41 7.52
CA ALA A 273 -13.80 8.05 7.98
C ALA A 273 -12.94 7.68 9.22
N LEU A 274 -11.64 7.96 9.18
CA LEU A 274 -10.76 7.74 10.34
C LEU A 274 -11.20 8.54 11.57
N ALA A 275 -11.53 9.82 11.39
CA ALA A 275 -12.02 10.69 12.46
C ALA A 275 -13.35 10.20 13.07
N GLN A 276 -14.14 9.45 12.29
CA GLN A 276 -15.39 8.83 12.73
C GLN A 276 -15.20 7.42 13.33
N GLY A 277 -13.95 6.98 13.52
CA GLY A 277 -13.64 5.74 14.24
C GLY A 277 -13.43 4.51 13.36
N VAL A 278 -13.34 4.66 12.04
CA VAL A 278 -12.93 3.57 11.14
C VAL A 278 -11.44 3.26 11.39
N ASN A 279 -11.08 1.98 11.59
CA ASN A 279 -9.71 1.62 12.00
C ASN A 279 -8.66 1.84 10.89
N ALA A 280 -9.03 1.64 9.63
CA ALA A 280 -8.15 1.81 8.47
C ALA A 280 -8.94 2.12 7.19
N VAL A 281 -8.33 2.89 6.28
CA VAL A 281 -8.87 3.14 4.93
C VAL A 281 -7.81 2.81 3.89
N VAL A 282 -8.19 2.16 2.79
CA VAL A 282 -7.30 1.87 1.65
C VAL A 282 -7.85 2.50 0.39
N ILE A 283 -7.06 3.30 -0.30
CA ILE A 283 -7.35 3.77 -1.67
C ILE A 283 -6.54 2.94 -2.64
N ALA A 284 -7.19 2.23 -3.55
CA ALA A 284 -6.52 1.32 -4.50
C ALA A 284 -7.21 1.28 -5.87
N SER A 285 -6.49 0.82 -6.89
CA SER A 285 -7.05 0.67 -8.23
C SER A 285 -8.03 -0.51 -8.30
N GLY A 286 -9.27 -0.22 -8.68
CA GLY A 286 -10.30 -1.22 -9.00
C GLY A 286 -10.11 -1.87 -10.38
N PHE A 287 -9.05 -1.53 -11.11
CA PHE A 287 -8.73 -2.15 -12.41
C PHE A 287 -7.83 -3.38 -12.23
N LYS A 288 -7.20 -3.54 -11.06
CA LYS A 288 -6.34 -4.70 -10.75
C LYS A 288 -7.19 -5.91 -10.38
N TYR A 289 -6.95 -7.04 -11.05
CA TYR A 289 -7.56 -8.31 -10.72
C TYR A 289 -7.12 -8.77 -9.32
N GLY A 290 -8.04 -9.33 -8.52
CA GLY A 290 -7.71 -9.82 -7.18
C GLY A 290 -7.34 -8.73 -6.17
N ILE A 291 -7.71 -7.47 -6.40
CA ILE A 291 -7.32 -6.35 -5.53
C ILE A 291 -7.83 -6.49 -4.10
N LEU A 292 -9.07 -6.95 -3.88
CA LEU A 292 -9.64 -7.10 -2.53
C LEU A 292 -8.94 -8.25 -1.78
N ASP A 293 -8.66 -9.37 -2.45
CA ASP A 293 -7.89 -10.47 -1.88
C ASP A 293 -6.46 -10.02 -1.52
N SER A 294 -5.81 -9.27 -2.41
CA SER A 294 -4.47 -8.71 -2.19
C SER A 294 -4.43 -7.77 -0.99
N ILE A 295 -5.44 -6.89 -0.85
CA ILE A 295 -5.62 -6.02 0.32
C ILE A 295 -5.77 -6.89 1.56
N MET A 296 -6.70 -7.85 1.57
CA MET A 296 -7.01 -8.64 2.77
C MET A 296 -5.85 -9.53 3.23
N LYS A 297 -4.98 -9.99 2.32
CA LYS A 297 -3.72 -10.68 2.64
C LYS A 297 -2.63 -9.77 3.21
N GLY A 298 -2.85 -8.46 3.22
CA GLY A 298 -1.89 -7.47 3.73
C GLY A 298 -0.80 -7.08 2.73
N THR A 299 -0.97 -7.37 1.44
CA THR A 299 -0.04 -6.96 0.38
C THR A 299 0.03 -5.43 0.31
N VAL A 300 1.19 -4.88 -0.04
CA VAL A 300 1.39 -3.43 -0.19
C VAL A 300 0.82 -2.94 -1.53
N VAL A 301 -0.51 -2.90 -1.61
CA VAL A 301 -1.26 -2.37 -2.75
C VAL A 301 -2.01 -1.10 -2.34
N GLY A 302 -2.01 -0.10 -3.21
CA GLY A 302 -2.62 1.20 -2.96
C GLY A 302 -2.06 1.94 -1.74
N THR A 303 -2.79 2.95 -1.30
CA THR A 303 -2.39 3.82 -0.20
C THR A 303 -3.21 3.53 1.05
N LEU A 304 -2.52 3.24 2.16
CA LEU A 304 -3.12 3.01 3.47
C LEU A 304 -3.24 4.33 4.26
N PHE A 305 -4.39 4.56 4.86
CA PHE A 305 -4.67 5.62 5.81
C PHE A 305 -5.03 4.99 7.15
N VAL A 306 -4.40 5.51 8.21
CA VAL A 306 -4.53 5.03 9.60
C VAL A 306 -4.38 6.21 10.55
N PRO A 307 -4.94 6.16 11.77
CA PRO A 307 -4.91 7.28 12.72
C PRO A 307 -3.50 7.75 13.08
N ASN A 308 -2.55 6.82 13.27
CA ASN A 308 -1.15 7.13 13.56
C ASN A 308 -0.22 6.52 12.48
N PRO A 309 0.00 7.21 11.35
CA PRO A 309 0.80 6.68 10.24
C PRO A 309 2.27 6.46 10.60
N SER A 310 2.83 7.27 11.51
CA SER A 310 4.24 7.18 11.96
C SER A 310 4.59 5.87 12.69
N ALA A 311 3.58 5.12 13.15
CA ALA A 311 3.75 3.83 13.82
C ALA A 311 3.69 2.62 12.86
N LEU A 312 3.29 2.85 11.60
CA LEU A 312 3.02 1.81 10.60
C LEU A 312 3.91 1.87 9.37
N THR A 313 4.82 2.83 9.30
CA THR A 313 6.00 2.72 8.46
C THR A 313 6.83 1.53 8.94
N PRO A 314 7.09 0.51 8.09
CA PRO A 314 8.38 -0.13 8.21
C PRO A 314 9.40 0.99 8.08
N VAL A 315 10.30 1.07 9.05
CA VAL A 315 11.50 1.91 8.91
C VAL A 315 12.20 1.37 7.65
N ASN A 316 11.99 2.07 6.55
CA ASN A 316 12.54 1.89 5.20
C ASN A 316 11.86 0.80 4.34
N SER A 317 11.11 1.21 3.30
CA SER A 317 10.86 0.31 2.16
C SER A 317 12.19 -0.06 1.49
N PRO A 318 12.29 -1.17 0.72
CA PRO A 318 13.54 -1.54 0.08
C PRO A 318 14.11 -0.42 -0.80
N GLU A 319 13.22 0.33 -1.47
CA GLU A 319 13.62 1.49 -2.24
C GLU A 319 14.13 2.64 -1.37
N ASP A 320 13.46 2.96 -0.25
CA ASP A 320 13.95 3.99 0.69
C ASP A 320 15.33 3.61 1.24
N MET A 321 15.56 2.32 1.51
CA MET A 321 16.87 1.82 1.93
C MET A 321 17.92 2.04 0.85
N ALA A 322 17.61 1.74 -0.41
CA ALA A 322 18.52 1.94 -1.54
C ALA A 322 18.83 3.42 -1.77
N VAL A 323 17.81 4.29 -1.71
CA VAL A 323 17.98 5.75 -1.84
C VAL A 323 18.83 6.29 -0.69
N ALA A 324 18.54 5.88 0.55
CA ALA A 324 19.32 6.28 1.72
C ALA A 324 20.78 5.79 1.65
N ALA A 325 21.01 4.57 1.15
CA ALA A 325 22.35 4.05 0.93
C ALA A 325 23.11 4.88 -0.12
N ARG A 326 22.47 5.23 -1.24
CA ARG A 326 23.06 6.06 -2.30
C ARG A 326 23.36 7.48 -1.83
N ASP A 327 22.39 8.13 -1.19
CA ASP A 327 22.56 9.51 -0.75
C ASP A 327 23.59 9.57 0.40
N GLY A 328 23.59 8.56 1.28
CA GLY A 328 24.63 8.38 2.28
C GLY A 328 26.01 8.09 1.70
N SER A 329 26.12 7.36 0.59
CA SER A 329 27.42 7.11 -0.07
C SER A 329 28.03 8.39 -0.62
N ARG A 330 27.20 9.29 -1.18
CA ARG A 330 27.64 10.62 -1.60
C ARG A 330 28.17 11.43 -0.41
N ALA A 331 27.46 11.41 0.72
CA ALA A 331 27.93 12.06 1.94
C ALA A 331 29.25 11.44 2.47
N LEU A 332 29.47 10.13 2.32
CA LEU A 332 30.74 9.48 2.67
C LEU A 332 31.92 9.96 1.78
N LEU A 333 31.66 10.32 0.52
CA LEU A 333 32.68 10.86 -0.39
C LEU A 333 33.10 12.28 -0.02
N GLU A 334 32.24 13.04 0.64
CA GLU A 334 32.56 14.38 1.15
C GLU A 334 33.42 14.35 2.42
N LEU A 335 33.51 13.18 3.08
CA LEU A 335 34.39 13.01 4.23
C LEU A 335 35.86 12.92 3.80
N SER A 336 36.76 13.34 4.68
CA SER A 336 38.18 13.04 4.57
C SER A 336 38.47 11.56 4.87
N SER A 337 39.65 11.09 4.44
CA SER A 337 40.20 9.77 4.80
C SER A 337 40.14 9.52 6.31
N ALA A 338 40.58 10.52 7.09
CA ALA A 338 40.63 10.44 8.55
C ALA A 338 39.24 10.33 9.19
N GLU A 339 38.25 11.08 8.71
CA GLU A 339 36.85 10.97 9.18
C GLU A 339 36.25 9.59 8.86
N ARG A 340 36.50 9.04 7.67
CA ARG A 340 36.07 7.66 7.35
C ARG A 340 36.77 6.63 8.25
N SER A 341 38.07 6.79 8.48
CA SER A 341 38.83 5.91 9.36
C SER A 341 38.35 5.99 10.81
N SER A 342 37.93 7.17 11.31
CA SER A 342 37.43 7.31 12.68
C SER A 342 36.11 6.54 12.89
N ILE A 343 35.20 6.55 11.91
CA ILE A 343 33.98 5.73 11.92
C ILE A 343 34.31 4.24 12.05
N VAL A 344 35.26 3.76 11.25
CA VAL A 344 35.66 2.33 11.26
C VAL A 344 36.36 1.96 12.58
N LEU A 345 37.21 2.84 13.11
CA LEU A 345 37.82 2.64 14.43
C LEU A 345 36.77 2.62 15.54
N ARG A 346 35.78 3.53 15.50
CA ARG A 346 34.68 3.53 16.46
C ARG A 346 33.88 2.23 16.44
N LEU A 347 33.60 1.69 15.25
CA LEU A 347 32.97 0.38 15.11
C LEU A 347 33.81 -0.72 15.77
N SER A 348 35.14 -0.73 15.54
CA SER A 348 36.04 -1.70 16.16
C SER A 348 35.99 -1.68 17.69
N GLN A 349 35.93 -0.48 18.29
CA GLN A 349 35.84 -0.30 19.73
C GLN A 349 34.47 -0.78 20.28
N LEU A 350 33.38 -0.40 19.62
CA LEU A 350 32.03 -0.81 20.00
C LEU A 350 31.84 -2.33 19.99
N LEU A 351 32.49 -3.06 19.09
CA LEU A 351 32.43 -4.53 19.08
C LEU A 351 33.01 -5.16 20.36
N VAL A 352 34.02 -4.54 20.95
CA VAL A 352 34.63 -5.01 22.20
C VAL A 352 33.80 -4.55 23.39
N ASP A 353 33.47 -3.25 23.45
CA ASP A 353 32.72 -2.64 24.56
C ASP A 353 31.33 -3.27 24.74
N GLU A 354 30.63 -3.53 23.64
CA GLU A 354 29.29 -4.11 23.62
C GLU A 354 29.30 -5.64 23.46
N SER A 355 30.45 -6.29 23.68
CA SER A 355 30.57 -7.76 23.63
C SER A 355 29.47 -8.49 24.42
N PRO A 356 29.11 -8.10 25.66
CA PRO A 356 28.05 -8.78 26.41
C PRO A 356 26.70 -8.76 25.68
N ARG A 357 26.35 -7.62 25.06
CA ARG A 357 25.10 -7.44 24.33
C ARG A 357 25.08 -8.26 23.04
N ILE A 358 26.20 -8.31 22.32
CA ILE A 358 26.35 -9.11 21.09
C ILE A 358 26.22 -10.61 21.40
N LEU A 359 26.91 -11.10 22.44
CA LEU A 359 26.88 -12.51 22.82
C LEU A 359 25.49 -12.95 23.31
N GLU A 360 24.76 -12.09 24.01
CA GLU A 360 23.37 -12.36 24.41
C GLU A 360 22.43 -12.42 23.19
N ALA A 361 22.61 -11.54 22.20
CA ALA A 361 21.86 -11.63 20.95
C ALA A 361 22.19 -12.93 20.18
N ASN A 362 23.46 -13.33 20.14
CA ASN A 362 23.88 -14.57 19.50
C ASN A 362 23.36 -15.82 20.21
N ARG A 363 23.28 -15.80 21.54
CA ARG A 363 22.68 -16.88 22.31
C ARG A 363 21.22 -17.11 21.92
N LYS A 364 20.44 -16.03 21.75
CA LYS A 364 19.04 -16.14 21.28
C LYS A 364 18.92 -16.80 19.91
N ASP A 365 19.83 -16.47 18.98
CA ASP A 365 19.87 -17.12 17.67
C ASP A 365 20.29 -18.61 17.76
N LEU A 366 21.27 -18.94 18.60
CA LEU A 366 21.73 -20.31 18.83
C LEU A 366 20.66 -21.18 19.53
N ASP A 367 19.85 -20.59 20.40
CA ASP A 367 18.73 -21.25 21.09
C ASP A 367 17.54 -21.44 20.14
N ALA A 368 17.28 -20.48 19.25
CA ALA A 368 16.25 -20.56 18.22
C ALA A 368 16.61 -21.53 17.08
N ALA A 369 17.91 -21.78 16.85
CA ALA A 369 18.39 -22.77 15.90
C ALA A 369 18.05 -24.19 16.39
N SER A 370 17.15 -24.87 15.67
CA SER A 370 16.72 -26.24 15.98
C SER A 370 17.89 -27.22 16.05
N SER A 371 17.71 -28.34 16.76
CA SER A 371 18.66 -29.47 16.76
C SER A 371 18.89 -30.10 15.37
N SER A 372 18.07 -29.72 14.38
CA SER A 372 18.19 -30.12 12.97
C SER A 372 19.04 -29.18 12.11
N LEU A 373 19.59 -28.08 12.65
CA LEU A 373 20.52 -27.25 11.91
C LEU A 373 21.85 -27.98 11.71
N ASP A 374 22.41 -27.91 10.50
CA ASP A 374 23.70 -28.53 10.18
C ASP A 374 24.79 -28.10 11.19
N PRO A 375 25.57 -29.04 11.76
CA PRO A 375 26.61 -28.73 12.74
C PRO A 375 27.65 -27.70 12.27
N GLN A 376 27.96 -27.66 10.97
CA GLN A 376 28.85 -26.67 10.38
C GLN A 376 28.20 -25.28 10.34
N LEU A 377 26.91 -25.18 10.01
CA LEU A 377 26.18 -23.91 10.04
C LEU A 377 26.07 -23.36 11.46
N ARG A 378 25.83 -24.23 12.45
CA ARG A 378 25.81 -23.84 13.86
C ARG A 378 27.16 -23.31 14.35
N SER A 379 28.28 -23.92 13.90
CA SER A 379 29.63 -23.44 14.18
C SER A 379 29.91 -22.05 13.57
N ARG A 380 29.42 -21.81 12.34
CA ARG A 380 29.51 -20.52 11.65
C ARG A 380 28.67 -19.41 12.31
N LEU A 381 27.51 -19.77 12.86
CA LEU A 381 26.62 -18.85 13.57
C LEU A 381 27.20 -18.38 14.92
N LYS A 382 27.95 -19.26 15.60
CA LYS A 382 28.45 -19.02 16.96
C LYS A 382 29.49 -17.90 17.02
N LEU A 383 29.22 -16.89 17.84
CA LEU A 383 30.16 -15.83 18.22
C LEU A 383 30.76 -16.14 19.60
N THR A 384 32.02 -15.75 19.80
CA THR A 384 32.74 -15.84 21.06
C THR A 384 33.46 -14.52 21.32
N HIS A 385 33.85 -14.27 22.56
CA HIS A 385 34.61 -13.06 22.89
C HIS A 385 35.91 -12.96 22.07
N ASP A 386 36.68 -14.05 21.96
CA ASP A 386 37.90 -14.09 21.15
C ASP A 386 37.63 -13.76 19.68
N LYS A 387 36.53 -14.27 19.10
CA LYS A 387 36.14 -13.91 17.73
C LYS A 387 35.84 -12.42 17.60
N LEU A 388 35.18 -11.81 18.59
CA LEU A 388 34.89 -10.37 18.57
C LEU A 388 36.16 -9.53 18.70
N VAL A 389 37.14 -9.97 19.50
CA VAL A 389 38.44 -9.30 19.62
C VAL A 389 39.22 -9.41 18.30
N THR A 390 39.32 -10.60 17.70
CA THR A 390 39.97 -10.77 16.39
C THR A 390 39.27 -9.96 15.29
N LEU A 391 37.93 -9.93 15.32
CA LEU A 391 37.12 -9.16 14.39
C LEU A 391 37.36 -7.65 14.53
N SER A 392 37.42 -7.15 15.77
CA SER A 392 37.75 -5.76 16.08
C SER A 392 39.13 -5.38 15.54
N GLN A 393 40.15 -6.23 15.77
CA GLN A 393 41.51 -6.01 15.23
C GLN A 393 41.53 -5.98 13.70
N GLY A 394 40.82 -6.88 13.04
CA GLY A 394 40.69 -6.89 11.58
C GLY A 394 40.04 -5.61 11.03
N ILE A 395 38.98 -5.14 11.68
CA ILE A 395 38.30 -3.89 11.31
C ILE A 395 39.20 -2.67 11.55
N ALA A 396 39.93 -2.62 12.67
CA ALA A 396 40.89 -1.56 12.94
C ALA A 396 42.02 -1.53 11.89
N SER A 397 42.46 -2.69 11.40
CA SER A 397 43.43 -2.76 10.30
C SER A 397 42.90 -2.13 9.01
N VAL A 398 41.61 -2.31 8.68
CA VAL A 398 40.97 -1.66 7.51
C VAL A 398 41.01 -0.14 7.62
N ALA A 399 40.80 0.40 8.83
CA ALA A 399 40.88 1.85 9.05
C ALA A 399 42.28 2.43 8.79
N GLY A 400 43.33 1.64 9.03
CA GLY A 400 44.73 2.01 8.83
C GLY A 400 45.26 1.81 7.40
N GLN A 401 44.46 1.31 6.47
CA GLN A 401 44.87 1.14 5.08
C GLN A 401 44.96 2.49 4.34
N ASP A 402 45.82 2.53 3.31
CA ASP A 402 45.95 3.64 2.38
C ASP A 402 44.58 4.06 1.83
N GLU A 403 44.44 5.36 1.53
CA GLU A 403 43.18 5.91 1.02
C GLU A 403 42.76 5.20 -0.27
N PRO A 404 41.60 4.49 -0.28
CA PRO A 404 41.17 3.75 -1.46
C PRO A 404 40.59 4.63 -2.56
N LEU A 405 40.18 5.88 -2.26
CA LEU A 405 39.48 6.76 -3.20
C LEU A 405 40.39 7.81 -3.83
N GLY A 406 40.13 8.14 -5.10
CA GLY A 406 40.83 9.22 -5.81
C GLY A 406 42.31 8.94 -6.09
N ARG A 407 42.77 7.68 -5.97
CA ARG A 407 44.15 7.32 -6.29
C ARG A 407 44.35 7.28 -7.79
N VAL A 408 45.32 8.04 -8.29
CA VAL A 408 45.76 7.96 -9.70
C VAL A 408 46.47 6.62 -9.92
N LEU A 409 45.93 5.82 -10.84
CA LEU A 409 46.47 4.53 -11.26
C LEU A 409 47.32 4.66 -12.52
N SER A 410 46.94 5.54 -13.43
CA SER A 410 47.64 5.82 -14.68
C SER A 410 47.44 7.27 -15.08
N LEU A 411 48.47 7.86 -15.68
CA LEU A 411 48.46 9.23 -16.19
C LEU A 411 49.13 9.22 -17.56
N MET A 412 48.43 9.73 -18.57
CA MET A 412 48.90 9.77 -19.95
C MET A 412 48.52 11.09 -20.60
N GLU A 413 49.49 11.77 -21.23
CA GLU A 413 49.20 12.89 -22.12
C GLU A 413 48.77 12.35 -23.49
N VAL A 414 47.52 12.61 -23.87
CA VAL A 414 46.91 12.12 -25.13
C VAL A 414 47.18 13.08 -26.28
N SER A 415 47.33 14.37 -25.95
CA SER A 415 47.68 15.46 -26.86
C SER A 415 48.25 16.60 -26.03
N SER A 416 48.91 17.57 -26.66
CA SER A 416 49.45 18.77 -26.00
C SER A 416 48.43 19.39 -25.04
N GLY A 417 48.71 19.32 -23.73
CA GLY A 417 47.87 19.86 -22.67
C GLY A 417 46.62 19.06 -22.30
N LEU A 418 46.41 17.88 -22.91
CA LEU A 418 45.29 16.98 -22.62
C LEU A 418 45.80 15.73 -21.88
N VAL A 419 45.71 15.78 -20.55
CA VAL A 419 46.11 14.68 -19.67
C VAL A 419 44.88 13.83 -19.33
N LEU A 420 44.98 12.53 -19.59
CA LEU A 420 44.03 11.53 -19.15
C LEU A 420 44.52 10.88 -17.85
N GLU A 421 43.71 10.95 -16.81
CA GLU A 421 43.98 10.33 -15.52
C GLU A 421 42.99 9.20 -15.26
N GLN A 422 43.50 8.02 -14.95
CA GLN A 422 42.71 6.92 -14.43
C GLN A 422 42.76 6.97 -12.90
N VAL A 423 41.63 7.18 -12.25
CA VAL A 423 41.54 7.27 -10.78
C VAL A 423 40.65 6.18 -10.19
N THR A 424 40.90 5.81 -8.93
CA THR A 424 39.99 4.94 -8.19
C THR A 424 38.71 5.69 -7.77
N ALA A 425 37.57 5.01 -7.85
CA ALA A 425 36.26 5.52 -7.50
C ALA A 425 35.47 4.46 -6.72
N PRO A 426 34.47 4.85 -5.89
CA PRO A 426 33.58 3.90 -5.26
C PRO A 426 32.75 3.16 -6.32
N ILE A 427 32.19 2.00 -5.94
CA ILE A 427 31.26 1.25 -6.78
C ILE A 427 29.88 1.93 -6.78
N GLY A 428 29.45 2.46 -5.63
CA GLY A 428 28.13 3.07 -5.44
C GLY A 428 27.38 2.42 -4.30
N VAL A 429 26.21 1.84 -4.59
CA VAL A 429 25.41 1.08 -3.61
C VAL A 429 25.66 -0.41 -3.78
N LEU A 430 26.01 -1.07 -2.68
CA LEU A 430 26.28 -2.51 -2.63
C LEU A 430 25.12 -3.24 -1.95
N LEU A 431 24.58 -4.28 -2.59
CA LEU A 431 23.73 -5.26 -1.93
C LEU A 431 24.54 -6.53 -1.66
N VAL A 432 24.84 -6.81 -0.40
CA VAL A 432 25.64 -7.98 0.00
C VAL A 432 24.78 -8.97 0.77
N VAL A 433 24.62 -10.16 0.19
CA VAL A 433 23.94 -11.30 0.80
C VAL A 433 24.98 -12.24 1.38
N PHE A 434 24.84 -12.59 2.66
CA PHE A 434 25.75 -13.52 3.34
C PHE A 434 24.97 -14.56 4.13
N GLU A 435 25.57 -15.74 4.29
CA GLU A 435 24.96 -16.90 4.94
C GLU A 435 24.91 -16.72 6.48
N SER A 436 24.75 -17.80 7.24
CA SER A 436 24.69 -17.82 8.72
C SER A 436 26.05 -17.50 9.38
N ARG A 437 26.64 -16.35 9.03
CA ARG A 437 27.92 -15.81 9.51
C ARG A 437 27.73 -14.35 9.98
N PRO A 438 27.25 -14.13 11.21
CA PRO A 438 26.99 -12.77 11.70
C PRO A 438 28.26 -11.91 11.79
N ASP A 439 29.44 -12.52 11.98
CA ASP A 439 30.75 -11.87 11.97
C ASP A 439 31.10 -11.17 10.64
N SER A 440 30.51 -11.60 9.53
CA SER A 440 30.74 -10.98 8.20
C SER A 440 30.13 -9.58 8.11
N LEU A 441 29.04 -9.31 8.83
CA LEU A 441 28.32 -8.03 8.77
C LEU A 441 29.22 -6.81 9.05
N PRO A 442 29.89 -6.73 10.22
CA PRO A 442 30.73 -5.57 10.53
C PRO A 442 31.99 -5.49 9.65
N GLN A 443 32.50 -6.59 9.09
CA GLN A 443 33.62 -6.56 8.15
C GLN A 443 33.22 -5.89 6.83
N ILE A 444 32.09 -6.32 6.27
CA ILE A 444 31.56 -5.76 5.03
C ILE A 444 31.22 -4.28 5.24
N ALA A 445 30.62 -3.92 6.38
CA ALA A 445 30.35 -2.54 6.73
C ALA A 445 31.62 -1.69 6.82
N ALA A 446 32.67 -2.18 7.47
CA ALA A 446 33.95 -1.48 7.56
C ALA A 446 34.57 -1.20 6.19
N LEU A 447 34.57 -2.20 5.30
CA LEU A 447 35.07 -2.05 3.93
C LEU A 447 34.24 -1.04 3.14
N ALA A 448 32.90 -1.14 3.19
CA ALA A 448 32.01 -0.22 2.48
C ALA A 448 32.18 1.23 2.95
N LEU A 449 32.22 1.46 4.28
CA LEU A 449 32.43 2.78 4.86
C LEU A 449 33.80 3.35 4.48
N ARG A 450 34.87 2.55 4.57
CA ARG A 450 36.24 2.99 4.23
C ARG A 450 36.38 3.37 2.75
N SER A 451 35.66 2.67 1.87
CA SER A 451 35.66 2.84 0.41
C SER A 451 34.53 3.73 -0.12
N GLY A 452 33.80 4.44 0.75
CA GLY A 452 32.78 5.41 0.34
C GLY A 452 31.55 4.82 -0.37
N ASN A 453 31.22 3.55 -0.09
CA ASN A 453 30.07 2.87 -0.66
C ASN A 453 28.87 2.88 0.29
N GLY A 454 27.67 2.99 -0.29
CA GLY A 454 26.41 2.71 0.40
C GLY A 454 26.22 1.20 0.51
N LEU A 455 25.60 0.72 1.59
CA LEU A 455 25.56 -0.72 1.86
C LEU A 455 24.18 -1.19 2.29
N LEU A 456 23.66 -2.18 1.58
CA LEU A 456 22.50 -2.98 1.94
C LEU A 456 22.95 -4.41 2.25
N LEU A 457 22.53 -4.91 3.40
CA LEU A 457 22.96 -6.21 3.91
C LEU A 457 21.78 -7.15 4.04
N LYS A 458 21.94 -8.39 3.59
CA LYS A 458 20.99 -9.48 3.86
C LYS A 458 21.72 -10.65 4.49
N GLY A 459 21.59 -10.79 5.80
CA GLY A 459 22.10 -11.97 6.51
C GLY A 459 21.16 -13.17 6.45
N GLY A 460 21.68 -14.34 6.82
CA GLY A 460 20.92 -15.58 7.02
C GLY A 460 19.76 -15.40 8.00
N LYS A 461 18.66 -16.14 7.80
CA LYS A 461 17.47 -16.07 8.67
C LYS A 461 17.76 -16.57 10.09
N GLU A 462 18.80 -17.39 10.22
CA GLU A 462 19.25 -18.03 11.46
C GLU A 462 19.99 -17.06 12.39
N ALA A 463 20.50 -15.94 11.88
CA ALA A 463 21.30 -14.96 12.63
C ALA A 463 20.53 -13.65 12.88
N LYS A 464 19.21 -13.72 13.04
CA LYS A 464 18.32 -12.55 13.06
C LYS A 464 18.69 -11.56 14.17
N HIS A 465 18.86 -12.03 15.39
CA HIS A 465 19.13 -11.18 16.55
C HIS A 465 20.56 -10.64 16.53
N SER A 466 21.53 -11.46 16.13
CA SER A 466 22.94 -11.08 15.97
C SER A 466 23.09 -10.00 14.91
N ASN A 467 22.48 -10.19 13.73
CA ASN A 467 22.54 -9.21 12.64
C ASN A 467 21.90 -7.89 13.01
N ALA A 468 20.75 -7.91 13.68
CA ALA A 468 20.10 -6.69 14.16
C ALA A 468 20.96 -5.94 15.19
N CYS A 469 21.61 -6.66 16.11
CA CYS A 469 22.50 -6.06 17.09
C CYS A 469 23.75 -5.45 16.44
N LEU A 470 24.43 -6.20 15.56
CA LEU A 470 25.64 -5.75 14.89
C LEU A 470 25.36 -4.58 13.93
N HIS A 471 24.24 -4.62 13.21
CA HIS A 471 23.79 -3.50 12.37
C HIS A 471 23.55 -2.23 13.19
N ALA A 472 22.91 -2.34 14.36
CA ALA A 472 22.72 -1.20 15.25
C ALA A 472 24.07 -0.59 15.71
N LEU A 473 25.08 -1.42 16.01
CA LEU A 473 26.41 -0.93 16.37
C LEU A 473 27.11 -0.20 15.22
N VAL A 474 26.93 -0.64 13.97
CA VAL A 474 27.42 0.08 12.79
C VAL A 474 26.74 1.46 12.70
N GLN A 475 25.43 1.52 12.89
CA GLN A 475 24.69 2.79 12.87
C GLN A 475 25.10 3.72 14.02
N ASP A 476 25.36 3.18 15.20
CA ASP A 476 25.83 3.94 16.35
C ASP A 476 27.26 4.47 16.12
N ALA A 477 28.15 3.69 15.50
CA ALA A 477 29.49 4.14 15.12
C ALA A 477 29.43 5.38 14.19
N ILE A 478 28.57 5.34 13.17
CA ILE A 478 28.38 6.48 12.25
C ILE A 478 27.83 7.69 13.01
N ARG A 479 26.77 7.49 13.82
CA ARG A 479 26.09 8.56 14.55
C ARG A 479 27.00 9.26 15.55
N LEU A 480 27.87 8.52 16.22
CA LEU A 480 28.77 9.05 17.24
C LEU A 480 29.93 9.85 16.64
N GLU A 481 30.37 9.51 15.43
CA GLU A 481 31.56 10.12 14.80
C GLU A 481 31.21 11.29 13.88
N THR A 482 30.03 11.28 13.25
CA THR A 482 29.66 12.35 12.33
C THR A 482 28.16 12.59 12.24
N SER A 483 27.77 13.85 12.04
CA SER A 483 26.42 14.27 11.68
C SER A 483 26.24 14.45 10.17
N LYS A 484 27.32 14.40 9.38
CA LYS A 484 27.30 14.63 7.93
C LYS A 484 26.74 13.42 7.17
N VAL A 485 26.93 12.22 7.70
CA VAL A 485 26.50 10.97 7.06
C VAL A 485 25.34 10.38 7.85
N PRO A 486 24.19 10.10 7.20
CA PRO A 486 23.07 9.47 7.89
C PRO A 486 23.41 8.00 8.20
N PRO A 487 23.07 7.48 9.40
CA PRO A 487 23.29 6.07 9.74
C PRO A 487 22.57 5.08 8.83
N SER A 488 21.56 5.53 8.09
CA SER A 488 20.85 4.75 7.06
C SER A 488 21.68 4.45 5.82
N VAL A 489 22.90 4.99 5.69
CA VAL A 489 23.86 4.60 4.64
C VAL A 489 24.19 3.11 4.67
N VAL A 490 24.06 2.47 5.83
CA VAL A 490 24.08 1.02 6.00
C VAL A 490 22.68 0.54 6.39
N GLY A 491 22.03 -0.22 5.51
CA GLY A 491 20.70 -0.80 5.72
C GLY A 491 20.72 -2.32 5.89
N LEU A 492 19.85 -2.86 6.73
CA LEU A 492 19.65 -4.31 6.91
C LEU A 492 18.31 -4.76 6.33
N VAL A 493 18.37 -5.52 5.23
CA VAL A 493 17.21 -6.08 4.54
C VAL A 493 16.74 -7.32 5.31
N THR A 494 15.43 -7.47 5.52
CA THR A 494 14.91 -8.54 6.39
C THR A 494 14.28 -9.69 5.62
N THR A 495 13.60 -9.43 4.49
CA THR A 495 12.90 -10.47 3.72
C THR A 495 13.61 -10.81 2.41
N ARG A 496 13.18 -11.90 1.76
CA ARG A 496 13.67 -12.27 0.41
C ARG A 496 12.95 -11.44 -0.66
N ASP A 497 11.69 -11.11 -0.45
CA ASP A 497 10.90 -10.32 -1.40
C ASP A 497 11.46 -8.91 -1.53
N ASP A 498 11.98 -8.34 -0.44
CA ASP A 498 12.71 -7.06 -0.46
C ASP A 498 13.92 -7.09 -1.41
N VAL A 499 14.62 -8.23 -1.52
CA VAL A 499 15.76 -8.39 -2.45
C VAL A 499 15.27 -8.37 -3.90
N GLY A 500 14.17 -9.06 -4.19
CA GLY A 500 13.56 -9.01 -5.53
C GLY A 500 13.12 -7.60 -5.91
N ALA A 501 12.56 -6.84 -4.96
CA ALA A 501 12.21 -5.45 -5.16
C ALA A 501 13.44 -4.57 -5.42
N LEU A 502 14.53 -4.76 -4.67
CA LEU A 502 15.79 -4.01 -4.84
C LEU A 502 16.43 -4.23 -6.22
N LEU A 503 16.40 -5.47 -6.73
CA LEU A 503 16.96 -5.81 -8.03
C LEU A 503 16.19 -5.19 -9.21
N ALA A 504 14.98 -4.68 -8.99
CA ALA A 504 14.19 -3.98 -10.00
C ALA A 504 14.41 -2.45 -10.00
N LEU A 505 15.30 -1.92 -9.14
CA LEU A 505 15.53 -0.49 -8.96
C LEU A 505 16.74 0.03 -9.75
N ASP A 506 16.73 -0.11 -11.07
CA ASP A 506 17.84 0.34 -11.94
C ASP A 506 18.15 1.84 -11.82
N HIS A 507 17.20 2.66 -11.35
CA HIS A 507 17.34 4.12 -11.19
C HIS A 507 17.97 4.57 -9.86
N VAL A 508 18.19 3.64 -8.92
CA VAL A 508 18.72 3.95 -7.58
C VAL A 508 20.17 3.50 -7.41
N VAL A 509 20.69 2.66 -8.31
CA VAL A 509 22.06 2.12 -8.28
C VAL A 509 23.02 2.98 -9.09
#